data_AF-A0A077KNU1-F1
#
_entry.id   AF-A0A077KNU1-F1
#
_cell.length_a   1.000
_cell.length_b   1.000
_cell.length_c   1.000
_cell.angle_alpha   90.00
_cell.angle_beta   90.00
_cell.angle_gamma   90.00
#
_symmetry.space_group_name_H-M   'P 1'
#
loop_
_entity.id
_entity.type
_entity.pdbx_description
1 polymer ?
#
loop_
_entity_poly.entity_id
_entity_poly.type
_entity_poly.pdbx_seq_one_letter_code
_entity_poly.pdbx_strand_id
1 'polypeptide(L)'
;MSILTDYQISFGIQKIHGRDYKFMKSNEFILSNLISEFSTMRKSDELVEGIKYAQDHPQEGSIRCTTDGLQFIEIFPLVTKIYTDIDDYHDQNSIPNLTLPTNDFKEIALAWKNFVNNGNT
;
A
#
# COMPACT_ATOMS: atom_id res chain seq x y z
N MET A 1 10.69 9.76 -15.34
CA MET A 1 10.95 9.84 -13.88
C MET A 1 10.37 8.57 -13.26
N SER A 2 10.98 8.02 -12.21
CA SER A 2 10.45 6.81 -11.56
C SER A 2 9.46 7.20 -10.47
N ILE A 3 8.32 6.52 -10.36
CA ILE A 3 7.35 6.73 -9.28
C ILE A 3 8.02 6.68 -7.90
N LEU A 4 9.02 5.81 -7.69
CA LEU A 4 9.75 5.78 -6.41
C LEU A 4 10.48 7.09 -6.12
N THR A 5 10.95 7.81 -7.14
CA THR A 5 11.56 9.14 -6.97
C THR A 5 10.51 10.20 -6.64
N ASP A 6 9.35 10.15 -7.30
CA ASP A 6 8.27 11.13 -7.13
C ASP A 6 7.69 11.10 -5.71
N TYR A 7 7.56 9.89 -5.13
CA TYR A 7 7.11 9.67 -3.75
C TYR A 7 8.28 9.58 -2.74
N GLN A 8 9.51 9.91 -3.16
CA GLN A 8 10.73 9.86 -2.33
C GLN A 8 10.88 8.55 -1.54
N ILE A 9 10.60 7.43 -2.20
CA ILE A 9 10.54 6.10 -1.59
C ILE A 9 11.94 5.54 -1.33
N SER A 10 12.13 5.05 -0.11
CA SER A 10 13.27 4.24 0.28
C SER A 10 12.84 3.06 1.13
N PHE A 11 13.54 1.94 1.01
CA PHE A 11 13.27 0.72 1.77
C PHE A 11 14.40 0.47 2.78
N GLY A 12 14.07 -0.18 3.89
CA GLY A 12 15.05 -0.51 4.90
C GLY A 12 14.63 -1.63 5.83
N ILE A 13 15.59 -2.09 6.62
CA ILE A 13 15.40 -3.06 7.69
C ILE A 13 15.83 -2.41 9.00
N GLN A 14 14.97 -2.45 10.00
CA GLN A 14 15.26 -1.95 11.34
C GLN A 14 15.19 -3.10 12.33
N LYS A 15 16.20 -3.22 13.19
CA LYS A 15 16.21 -4.21 14.27
C LYS A 15 15.53 -3.65 15.51
N ILE A 16 14.44 -4.29 15.94
CA ILE A 16 13.68 -3.91 17.14
C ILE A 16 13.57 -5.14 18.03
N HIS A 17 14.02 -5.03 19.28
CA HIS A 17 14.06 -6.16 20.24
C HIS A 17 14.65 -7.46 19.66
N GLY A 18 15.69 -7.33 18.83
CA GLY A 18 16.39 -8.46 18.23
C GLY A 18 15.73 -9.06 16.98
N ARG A 19 14.57 -8.56 16.55
CA ARG A 19 13.89 -8.97 15.31
C ARG A 19 14.06 -7.92 14.22
N ASP A 20 14.18 -8.39 12.99
CA ASP A 20 14.31 -7.54 11.82
C ASP A 20 12.92 -7.15 11.29
N TYR A 21 12.67 -5.85 11.18
CA TYR A 21 11.43 -5.27 10.67
C TYR A 21 11.72 -4.53 9.37
N LYS A 22 11.07 -4.97 8.29
CA LYS A 22 11.11 -4.30 7.00
C LYS A 22 10.20 -3.08 7.04
N PHE A 23 10.66 -1.96 6.51
CA PHE A 23 9.88 -0.72 6.42
C PHE A 23 10.10 -0.01 5.09
N MET A 24 9.13 0.84 4.73
CA MET A 24 9.25 1.82 3.67
C MET A 24 9.16 3.23 4.25
N LYS A 25 9.94 4.17 3.72
CA LYS A 25 9.78 5.61 3.93
C LYS A 25 9.40 6.27 2.62
N SER A 26 8.57 7.30 2.70
CA SER A 26 8.09 8.16 1.61
C SER A 26 7.91 9.58 2.16
N ASN A 27 7.84 10.57 1.27
CA ASN A 27 7.33 11.90 1.63
C ASN A 27 5.86 11.86 2.10
N GLU A 28 5.11 10.80 1.74
CA GLU A 28 3.79 10.50 2.25
C GLU A 28 3.86 9.51 3.43
N PHE A 29 3.69 10.02 4.66
CA PHE A 29 3.77 9.20 5.87
C PHE A 29 2.69 8.11 5.91
N ILE A 30 1.48 8.44 5.46
CA ILE A 30 0.33 7.52 5.40
C ILE A 30 0.66 6.30 4.54
N LEU A 31 1.34 6.53 3.42
CA LEU A 31 1.77 5.49 2.50
C LEU A 31 2.90 4.63 3.08
N SER A 32 3.81 5.26 3.83
CA SER A 32 4.91 4.58 4.54
C SER A 32 4.39 3.54 5.55
N ASN A 33 3.41 3.94 6.36
CA ASN A 33 2.79 3.05 7.35
C ASN A 33 2.04 1.91 6.66
N LEU A 34 1.20 2.27 5.68
CA LEU A 34 0.34 1.32 4.99
C LEU A 34 1.13 0.20 4.32
N ILE A 35 2.13 0.55 3.52
CA ILE A 35 2.91 -0.44 2.75
C ILE A 35 3.67 -1.39 3.68
N SER A 36 4.16 -0.89 4.83
CA SER A 36 4.91 -1.69 5.78
C SER A 36 4.08 -2.82 6.41
N GLU A 37 2.75 -2.73 6.38
CA GLU A 37 1.86 -3.82 6.84
C GLU A 37 1.86 -5.04 5.93
N PHE A 38 2.24 -4.86 4.66
CA PHE A 38 2.36 -5.92 3.67
C PHE A 38 3.76 -6.55 3.68
N SER A 39 4.41 -6.64 4.85
CA SER A 39 5.82 -7.02 5.03
C SER A 39 6.15 -8.52 4.90
N THR A 40 5.16 -9.35 4.56
CA THR A 40 5.35 -10.78 4.28
C THR A 40 5.13 -11.05 2.80
N MET A 41 5.78 -12.08 2.26
CA MET A 41 5.61 -12.49 0.85
C MET A 41 4.13 -12.61 0.48
N ARG A 42 3.37 -13.38 1.29
CA ARG A 42 1.92 -13.56 1.10
C ARG A 42 1.16 -12.24 1.08
N LYS A 43 1.32 -11.38 2.10
CA LYS A 43 0.60 -10.10 2.15
C LYS A 43 0.97 -9.19 0.97
N SER A 44 2.25 -9.13 0.59
CA SER A 44 2.70 -8.32 -0.55
C SER A 44 2.17 -8.82 -1.89
N ASP A 45 2.06 -10.15 -2.05
CA ASP A 45 1.46 -10.77 -3.23
C ASP A 45 -0.03 -10.46 -3.32
N GLU A 46 -0.76 -10.64 -2.22
CA GLU A 46 -2.20 -10.33 -2.11
C GLU A 46 -2.51 -8.87 -2.45
N LEU A 47 -1.67 -7.93 -2.00
CA LEU A 47 -1.83 -6.51 -2.37
C LEU A 47 -1.70 -6.29 -3.87
N VAL A 48 -0.65 -6.84 -4.48
CA VAL A 48 -0.40 -6.69 -5.92
C VAL A 48 -1.51 -7.34 -6.74
N GLU A 49 -1.99 -8.51 -6.32
CA GLU A 49 -3.10 -9.22 -6.96
C GLU A 49 -4.41 -8.45 -6.85
N GLY A 50 -4.71 -7.88 -5.67
CA GLY A 50 -5.87 -7.02 -5.50
C GLY A 50 -5.83 -5.80 -6.42
N ILE A 51 -4.67 -5.12 -6.51
CA ILE A 51 -4.52 -3.98 -7.42
C ILE A 51 -4.77 -4.42 -8.88
N LYS A 52 -4.20 -5.53 -9.32
CA LYS A 52 -4.42 -6.04 -10.68
C LYS A 52 -5.87 -6.40 -10.93
N TYR A 53 -6.50 -7.09 -9.99
CA TYR A 53 -7.91 -7.47 -10.09
C TYR A 53 -8.81 -6.24 -10.29
N ALA A 54 -8.60 -5.18 -9.52
CA ALA A 54 -9.35 -3.93 -9.65
C ALA A 54 -9.14 -3.28 -11.03
N GLN A 55 -7.93 -3.36 -11.59
CA GLN A 55 -7.63 -2.84 -12.93
C GLN A 55 -8.25 -3.69 -14.05
N ASP A 56 -8.24 -5.02 -13.90
CA ASP A 56 -8.72 -5.98 -14.90
C ASP A 56 -10.25 -6.10 -14.92
N HIS A 57 -10.92 -5.78 -13.80
CA HIS A 57 -12.38 -5.88 -13.64
C HIS A 57 -13.01 -4.52 -13.26
N PRO A 58 -12.87 -3.47 -14.10
CA PRO A 58 -13.32 -2.13 -13.75
C PRO A 58 -14.84 -2.02 -13.52
N GLN A 59 -15.63 -2.95 -14.07
CA GLN A 59 -17.07 -3.04 -13.88
C GLN A 59 -17.50 -3.44 -12.46
N GLU A 60 -16.60 -4.05 -11.68
CA GLU A 60 -16.89 -4.53 -10.32
C GLU A 60 -16.70 -3.44 -9.25
N GLY A 61 -16.22 -2.26 -9.66
CA GLY A 61 -16.02 -1.12 -8.77
C GLY A 61 -14.67 -1.17 -8.06
N SER A 62 -14.68 -1.02 -6.74
CA SER A 62 -13.48 -0.94 -5.91
C SER A 62 -13.26 -2.16 -5.05
N ILE A 63 -12.00 -2.55 -4.86
CA ILE A 63 -11.61 -3.47 -3.80
C ILE A 63 -11.37 -2.69 -2.52
N ARG A 64 -11.84 -3.25 -1.40
CA ARG A 64 -11.74 -2.65 -0.08
C ARG A 64 -10.90 -3.54 0.84
N CYS A 65 -9.86 -2.97 1.43
CA CYS A 65 -8.92 -3.67 2.29
C CYS A 65 -8.79 -2.93 3.61
N THR A 66 -9.01 -3.61 4.73
CA THR A 66 -8.61 -3.12 6.05
C THR A 66 -7.22 -3.62 6.39
N THR A 67 -6.48 -2.80 7.10
CA THR A 67 -5.14 -3.11 7.58
C THR A 67 -5.15 -3.29 9.10
N ASP A 68 -4.13 -3.94 9.65
CA ASP A 68 -4.00 -4.19 11.08
C ASP A 68 -3.76 -2.86 11.86
N GLY A 69 -3.17 -1.86 11.21
CA GLY A 69 -2.97 -0.50 11.74
C GLY A 69 -4.19 0.41 11.64
N LEU A 70 -5.39 -0.14 11.40
CA LEU A 70 -6.66 0.58 11.25
C LEU A 70 -6.72 1.54 10.05
N GLN A 71 -5.72 1.48 9.16
CA GLN A 71 -5.84 2.15 7.86
C GLN A 71 -6.75 1.33 6.95
N PHE A 72 -7.41 2.02 6.04
CA PHE A 72 -8.32 1.45 5.06
C PHE A 72 -7.90 1.87 3.65
N ILE A 73 -7.94 0.93 2.71
CA ILE A 73 -7.61 1.15 1.31
C ILE A 73 -8.84 0.85 0.46
N GLU A 74 -9.20 1.79 -0.40
CA GLU A 74 -10.17 1.58 -1.47
C GLU A 74 -9.48 1.72 -2.83
N ILE A 75 -9.38 0.60 -3.56
CA ILE A 75 -8.64 0.49 -4.81
C ILE A 75 -9.64 0.47 -5.96
N PHE A 76 -9.79 1.60 -6.65
CA PHE A 76 -10.50 1.68 -7.92
C PHE A 76 -9.54 1.39 -9.08
N PRO A 77 -10.06 1.16 -10.31
CA PRO A 77 -9.22 0.86 -11.46
C PRO A 77 -8.18 1.95 -11.77
N LEU A 78 -8.54 3.22 -11.54
CA LEU A 78 -7.71 4.38 -11.89
C LEU A 78 -7.15 5.13 -10.68
N VAL A 79 -7.81 5.05 -9.53
CA VAL A 79 -7.45 5.80 -8.32
C VAL A 79 -7.46 4.90 -7.09
N THR A 80 -6.45 5.02 -6.25
CA THR A 80 -6.41 4.41 -4.93
C THR A 80 -6.61 5.48 -3.88
N LYS A 81 -7.48 5.20 -2.90
CA LYS A 81 -7.77 6.06 -1.78
C LYS A 81 -7.35 5.38 -0.49
N ILE A 82 -6.70 6.11 0.40
CA ILE A 82 -6.24 5.62 1.68
C ILE A 82 -6.82 6.49 2.78
N TYR A 83 -7.40 5.83 3.77
CA TYR A 83 -8.04 6.41 4.93
C TYR A 83 -7.30 5.92 6.19
N THR A 84 -7.09 6.78 7.17
CA THR A 84 -6.39 6.43 8.43
C THR A 84 -7.32 6.21 9.60
N ASP A 85 -8.60 6.54 9.45
CA ASP A 85 -9.64 6.32 10.45
C ASP A 85 -10.64 5.29 9.94
N ILE A 86 -11.02 4.35 10.80
CA ILE A 86 -12.02 3.31 10.48
C ILE A 86 -13.44 3.85 10.60
N ASP A 87 -13.66 4.91 11.37
CA ASP A 87 -14.99 5.54 11.49
C ASP A 87 -15.39 6.22 10.16
N ASP A 88 -14.40 6.65 9.38
CA ASP A 88 -14.57 7.16 8.02
C ASP A 88 -15.09 6.09 7.03
N TYR A 89 -15.00 4.80 7.35
CA TYR A 89 -15.41 3.70 6.46
C TYR A 89 -16.93 3.68 6.19
N HIS A 90 -17.73 4.09 7.18
CA HIS A 90 -19.18 4.00 7.10
C HIS A 90 -19.84 5.24 6.48
N ASP A 91 -19.09 6.33 6.32
CA ASP A 91 -19.59 7.55 5.69
C ASP A 91 -19.14 7.60 4.22
N GLN A 92 -20.11 7.62 3.31
CA GLN A 92 -19.86 7.77 1.87
C GLN A 92 -19.27 9.14 1.52
N ASN A 93 -19.28 10.09 2.45
CA ASN A 93 -18.72 11.43 2.30
C ASN A 93 -17.31 11.59 2.89
N SER A 94 -16.72 10.52 3.41
CA SER A 94 -15.39 10.58 4.01
C SER A 94 -14.34 11.02 3.01
N ILE A 95 -13.51 11.97 3.44
CA ILE A 95 -12.43 12.53 2.65
C ILE A 95 -11.20 11.64 2.84
N PRO A 96 -10.64 11.04 1.78
CA PRO A 96 -9.45 10.22 1.90
C PRO A 96 -8.25 11.06 2.38
N ASN A 97 -7.45 10.52 3.28
CA ASN A 97 -6.25 11.19 3.76
C ASN A 97 -5.13 11.19 2.71
N LEU A 98 -5.14 10.22 1.80
CA LEU A 98 -4.26 10.19 0.62
C LEU A 98 -5.01 9.62 -0.58
N THR A 99 -4.82 10.27 -1.74
CA THR A 99 -5.33 9.79 -3.03
C THR A 99 -4.18 9.77 -4.02
N LEU A 100 -4.01 8.67 -4.73
CA LEU A 100 -2.97 8.51 -5.75
C LEU A 100 -3.46 7.68 -6.94
N PRO A 101 -2.87 7.83 -8.13
CA PRO A 101 -3.17 6.95 -9.26
C PRO A 101 -2.93 5.48 -8.90
N THR A 102 -3.83 4.59 -9.30
CA THR A 102 -3.69 3.15 -9.03
C THR A 102 -2.44 2.56 -9.69
N ASN A 103 -1.99 3.12 -10.82
CA ASN A 103 -0.74 2.72 -11.45
C ASN A 103 0.47 3.05 -10.58
N ASP A 104 0.53 4.24 -9.99
CA ASP A 104 1.59 4.63 -9.05
C ASP A 104 1.59 3.68 -7.86
N PHE A 105 0.41 3.45 -7.26
CA PHE A 105 0.26 2.51 -6.15
C PHE A 105 0.71 1.09 -6.52
N LYS A 106 0.44 0.64 -7.75
CA LYS A 106 0.92 -0.66 -8.26
C LYS A 106 2.44 -0.72 -8.35
N GLU A 107 3.08 0.32 -8.88
CA GLU A 107 4.55 0.37 -8.98
C GLU A 107 5.20 0.32 -7.59
N ILE A 108 4.61 1.03 -6.63
CA ILE A 108 5.06 1.05 -5.23
C ILE A 108 4.87 -0.33 -4.58
N ALA A 109 3.70 -0.95 -4.75
CA ALA A 109 3.41 -2.29 -4.24
C ALA A 109 4.33 -3.36 -4.85
N LEU A 110 4.64 -3.26 -6.15
CA LEU A 110 5.58 -4.16 -6.82
C LEU A 110 7.02 -3.98 -6.31
N ALA A 111 7.48 -2.75 -6.15
CA ALA A 111 8.80 -2.46 -5.61
C ALA A 111 8.93 -2.98 -4.16
N TRP A 112 7.88 -2.80 -3.36
CA TRP A 112 7.80 -3.34 -2.01
C TRP A 112 7.83 -4.88 -1.98
N LYS A 113 7.00 -5.54 -2.78
CA LYS A 113 7.02 -7.00 -2.94
C LYS A 113 8.41 -7.52 -3.28
N ASN A 114 9.10 -6.87 -4.22
CA ASN A 114 10.46 -7.24 -4.58
C ASN A 114 11.42 -7.09 -3.40
N PHE A 115 11.34 -6.01 -2.63
CA PHE A 115 12.14 -5.81 -1.42
C PHE A 115 11.86 -6.88 -0.34
N VAL A 116 10.57 -7.18 -0.11
CA VAL A 116 10.15 -8.21 0.85
C VAL A 116 10.69 -9.58 0.45
N ASN A 117 10.64 -9.94 -0.81
CA ASN A 117 11.05 -11.25 -1.31
C ASN A 117 12.58 -11.41 -1.44
N ASN A 118 13.30 -10.31 -1.73
CA ASN A 118 14.75 -10.34 -1.91
C ASN A 118 15.55 -10.34 -0.59
N GLY A 119 14.90 -10.12 0.56
CA GLY A 119 15.55 -10.15 1.88
C GLY A 119 15.85 -11.56 2.45
N ASN A 120 15.91 -12.59 1.62
CA ASN A 120 16.15 -14.00 1.98
C ASN A 120 17.49 -14.57 1.46
N THR A 121 18.48 -13.72 1.18
CA THR A 121 19.88 -14.15 0.93
C THR A 121 20.74 -13.99 2.17
#